data_AF-A0A3D5JY77-F1
#
_entry.id   AF-A0A3D5JY77-F1
#
_cell.length_a   1.000
_cell.length_b   1.000
_cell.length_c   1.000
_cell.angle_alpha   90.00
_cell.angle_beta   90.00
_cell.angle_gamma   90.00
#
_symmetry.space_group_name_H-M   'P 1'
#
loop_
_entity.id
_entity.type
_entity.pdbx_description
1 polymer ?
#
loop_
_entity_poly.entity_id
_entity_poly.type
_entity_poly.pdbx_seq_one_letter_code
_entity_poly.pdbx_strand_id
1 'polypeptide(L)'
;SRDGAAWNLEVVPESMTDAILLGVGGNTNMLVSVGNRGHLMTSHNSWTNVVTQTQQGTSVTNRVNTLGIFWNAVEPALTENDLQGVTVLNDTWVVTGGKGTVLTTKDGKKWAKYQAPTSGILTSVDAFGEYFVAVGEYGVILTSPDGAEWTRQTSGTEQWIYRVRAFGDQLVAVGQAGTILTSADGETWVRRDSGTSQWLNDVTRVGDMWFVVGANGTVLTSPDLESWQSKGVITGLSLYGALASDGQLLSVGLEGIILRKQVVPRSTPILIRWDRSAGEDGGFNNQFVFRGFPGQRFTLDRSPDLIQWETGPELELIDGAGVLEYTNTTKAPHEFYRAQLIR
;
A
#
# COMPACT_ATOMS: atom_id res chain seq x y z
N SER A 1 -0.85 16.98 -24.52
CA SER A 1 -1.56 17.43 -25.75
C SER A 1 -2.63 18.45 -25.37
N ARG A 2 -3.14 19.22 -26.34
CA ARG A 2 -4.05 20.38 -26.15
C ARG A 2 -5.51 20.04 -25.82
N ASP A 3 -5.79 18.80 -25.44
CA ASP A 3 -7.10 18.24 -25.10
C ASP A 3 -7.13 17.59 -23.69
N GLY A 4 -6.06 17.74 -22.90
CA GLY A 4 -6.05 17.31 -21.49
C GLY A 4 -6.15 15.79 -21.27
N ALA A 5 -6.14 14.99 -22.32
CA ALA A 5 -6.20 13.52 -22.28
C ALA A 5 -4.91 12.86 -22.75
N ALA A 6 -3.76 13.51 -22.53
CA ALA A 6 -2.47 12.84 -22.65
C ALA A 6 -2.25 11.99 -21.40
N TRP A 7 -2.68 10.74 -21.46
CA TRP A 7 -2.09 9.70 -20.62
C TRP A 7 -0.64 9.58 -21.06
N ASN A 8 0.29 9.98 -20.19
CA ASN A 8 1.68 9.57 -20.37
C ASN A 8 1.68 8.06 -20.14
N LEU A 9 1.74 7.28 -21.22
CA LEU A 9 2.23 5.92 -21.15
C LEU A 9 3.69 6.05 -20.74
N GLU A 10 3.97 5.96 -19.44
CA GLU A 10 5.31 5.59 -19.01
C GLU A 10 5.56 4.21 -19.60
N VAL A 11 6.33 4.19 -20.69
CA VAL A 11 6.86 2.95 -21.24
C VAL A 11 7.60 2.29 -20.09
N VAL A 12 7.15 1.10 -19.69
CA VAL A 12 7.86 0.31 -18.67
C VAL A 12 9.32 0.27 -19.14
N PRO A 13 10.27 0.83 -18.37
CA PRO A 13 11.66 0.80 -18.79
C PRO A 13 12.05 -0.65 -19.09
N GLU A 14 12.80 -0.86 -20.18
CA GLU A 14 13.36 -2.19 -20.43
C GLU A 14 14.05 -2.64 -19.14
N SER A 15 13.66 -3.83 -18.66
CA SER A 15 14.18 -4.32 -17.40
C SER A 15 15.70 -4.39 -17.49
N MET A 16 16.39 -3.64 -16.65
CA MET A 16 17.85 -3.65 -16.54
C MET A 16 18.39 -4.99 -16.01
N THR A 17 17.50 -5.95 -15.74
CA THR A 17 17.79 -7.28 -15.20
C THR A 17 16.94 -8.33 -15.90
N ASP A 18 17.47 -9.53 -16.16
CA ASP A 18 16.68 -10.70 -16.60
C ASP A 18 15.82 -11.31 -15.46
N ALA A 19 15.63 -10.55 -14.38
CA ALA A 19 14.95 -10.95 -13.16
C ALA A 19 13.48 -10.51 -13.18
N ILE A 20 12.61 -11.40 -12.69
CA ILE A 20 11.22 -11.10 -12.34
C ILE A 20 11.17 -11.00 -10.83
N LEU A 21 10.87 -9.81 -10.32
CA LEU A 21 10.66 -9.59 -8.89
C LEU A 21 9.24 -10.03 -8.50
N LEU A 22 9.15 -10.86 -7.47
CA LEU A 22 7.92 -11.52 -7.02
C LEU A 22 7.48 -11.06 -5.63
N GLY A 23 8.38 -10.46 -4.86
CA GLY A 23 8.05 -9.92 -3.55
C GLY A 23 9.03 -8.88 -3.05
N VAL A 24 8.53 -8.04 -2.15
CA VAL A 24 9.31 -7.00 -1.48
C VAL A 24 8.78 -6.83 -0.06
N GLY A 25 9.67 -6.54 0.88
CA GLY A 25 9.34 -6.32 2.28
C GLY A 25 10.52 -5.74 3.04
N GLY A 26 10.31 -5.42 4.31
CA GLY A 26 11.37 -4.90 5.18
C GLY A 26 10.85 -3.82 6.12
N ASN A 27 11.77 -2.99 6.60
CA ASN A 27 11.47 -1.88 7.51
C ASN A 27 12.19 -0.60 7.08
N THR A 28 12.17 0.41 7.95
CA THR A 28 12.80 1.72 7.71
C THR A 28 14.32 1.68 7.65
N ASN A 29 14.97 0.56 7.99
CA ASN A 29 16.42 0.40 7.95
C ASN A 29 16.87 -0.38 6.71
N MET A 30 16.10 -1.37 6.28
CA MET A 30 16.42 -2.17 5.11
C MET A 30 15.17 -2.74 4.43
N LEU A 31 15.12 -2.58 3.11
CA LEU A 31 14.19 -3.28 2.23
C LEU A 31 14.90 -4.46 1.56
N VAL A 32 14.14 -5.52 1.33
CA VAL A 32 14.55 -6.73 0.63
C VAL A 32 13.57 -6.96 -0.51
N SER A 33 14.08 -7.18 -1.71
CA SER A 33 13.31 -7.55 -2.89
C SER A 33 13.79 -8.91 -3.38
N VAL A 34 12.86 -9.76 -3.78
CA VAL A 34 13.13 -11.15 -4.14
C VAL A 34 12.40 -11.54 -5.40
N GLY A 35 12.91 -12.53 -6.12
CA GLY A 35 12.40 -12.88 -7.43
C GLY A 35 12.71 -14.30 -7.88
N ASN A 36 12.52 -14.51 -9.18
CA ASN A 36 12.79 -15.77 -9.83
C ASN A 36 14.26 -16.20 -9.70
N ARG A 37 14.51 -17.50 -9.79
CA ARG A 37 15.87 -18.09 -9.81
C ARG A 37 16.79 -17.63 -8.68
N GLY A 38 16.23 -17.39 -7.50
CA GLY A 38 16.97 -16.94 -6.33
C GLY A 38 17.46 -15.49 -6.35
N HIS A 39 16.98 -14.66 -7.28
CA HIS A 39 17.29 -13.23 -7.28
C HIS A 39 16.86 -12.61 -5.95
N LEU A 40 17.82 -11.95 -5.30
CA LEU A 40 17.65 -11.30 -4.02
C LEU A 40 18.44 -10.00 -4.02
N MET A 41 17.80 -8.91 -3.60
CA MET A 41 18.40 -7.58 -3.58
C MET A 41 18.07 -6.88 -2.26
N THR A 42 19.00 -6.10 -1.74
CA THR A 42 18.81 -5.30 -0.54
C THR A 42 18.96 -3.81 -0.83
N SER A 43 18.13 -3.00 -0.18
CA SER A 43 18.28 -1.55 -0.14
C SER A 43 18.41 -1.11 1.30
N HIS A 44 19.48 -0.38 1.60
CA HIS A 44 19.77 0.06 2.96
C HIS A 44 19.45 1.55 3.13
N ASN A 45 18.99 1.90 4.32
CA ASN A 45 18.82 3.28 4.75
C ASN A 45 20.20 3.91 4.97
N SER A 46 20.75 4.45 3.89
CA SER A 46 22.01 5.19 3.87
C SER A 46 21.78 6.58 3.30
N TRP A 47 22.74 7.48 3.50
CA TRP A 47 22.67 8.84 3.01
C TRP A 47 23.86 9.11 2.11
N THR A 48 23.59 9.61 0.90
CA THR A 48 24.63 10.04 -0.03
C THR A 48 24.50 11.52 -0.37
N ASN A 49 25.59 12.12 -0.82
CA ASN A 49 25.60 13.48 -1.33
C ASN A 49 25.24 13.47 -2.81
N VAL A 50 24.25 14.27 -3.22
CA VAL A 50 23.92 14.54 -4.62
C VAL A 50 24.18 16.02 -4.88
N VAL A 51 25.03 16.29 -5.88
CA VAL A 51 25.33 17.64 -6.32
C VAL A 51 24.39 17.99 -7.46
N THR A 52 23.56 19.02 -7.26
CA THR A 52 22.69 19.60 -8.29
C THR A 52 23.21 20.98 -8.65
N GLN A 53 23.21 21.33 -9.93
CA GLN A 53 23.52 22.68 -10.38
C GLN A 53 22.24 23.48 -10.57
N THR A 54 22.19 24.70 -10.05
CA THR A 54 21.10 25.64 -10.35
C THR A 54 21.20 26.09 -11.81
N GLN A 55 20.11 26.64 -12.36
CA GLN A 55 20.13 27.25 -13.70
C GLN A 55 21.15 28.40 -13.84
N GLN A 56 21.63 28.94 -12.71
CA GLN A 56 22.66 30.00 -12.65
C GLN A 56 24.08 29.43 -12.47
N GLY A 57 24.26 28.11 -12.57
CA GLY A 57 25.57 27.44 -12.49
C GLY A 57 26.13 27.26 -11.07
N THR A 58 25.35 27.60 -10.03
CA THR A 58 25.76 27.37 -8.63
C THR A 58 25.56 25.90 -8.28
N SER A 59 26.60 25.23 -7.75
CA SER A 59 26.49 23.86 -7.27
C SER A 59 25.94 23.84 -5.84
N VAL A 60 24.90 23.04 -5.61
CA VAL A 60 24.32 22.78 -4.30
C VAL A 60 24.47 21.30 -3.99
N THR A 61 25.04 20.98 -2.83
CA THR A 61 25.17 19.59 -2.35
C THR A 61 24.02 19.28 -1.40
N ASN A 62 23.13 18.39 -1.83
CA ASN A 62 22.04 17.87 -1.02
C ASN A 62 22.38 16.49 -0.46
N ARG A 63 21.88 16.17 0.74
CA ARG A 63 21.92 14.80 1.27
C ARG A 63 20.60 14.11 0.97
N VAL A 64 20.66 12.96 0.31
CA VAL A 64 19.47 12.17 -0.01
C VAL A 64 19.57 10.79 0.63
N ASN A 65 18.44 10.29 1.12
CA ASN A 65 18.30 8.92 1.60
C ASN A 65 18.28 7.98 0.40
N THR A 66 18.94 6.83 0.51
CA THR A 66 19.08 5.84 -0.56
C THR A 66 18.12 4.67 -0.47
N LEU A 67 17.34 4.56 0.62
CA LEU A 67 16.38 3.47 0.83
C LEU A 67 15.33 3.44 -0.28
N GLY A 68 15.18 2.31 -0.95
CA GLY A 68 14.29 2.11 -2.09
C GLY A 68 14.81 2.68 -3.42
N ILE A 69 15.89 3.46 -3.40
CA ILE A 69 16.49 4.07 -4.60
C ILE A 69 17.70 3.25 -5.06
N PHE A 70 18.59 2.90 -4.13
CA PHE A 70 19.75 2.07 -4.43
C PHE A 70 19.54 0.66 -3.93
N TRP A 71 19.72 -0.30 -4.83
CA TRP A 71 19.59 -1.72 -4.58
C TRP A 71 20.88 -2.43 -4.93
N ASN A 72 21.32 -3.32 -4.05
CA ASN A 72 22.48 -4.17 -4.26
C ASN A 72 22.01 -5.62 -4.39
N ALA A 73 22.42 -6.30 -5.46
CA ALA A 73 22.21 -7.73 -5.58
C ALA A 73 23.02 -8.48 -4.53
N VAL A 74 22.43 -9.51 -3.94
CA VAL A 74 23.13 -10.44 -3.05
C VAL A 74 23.70 -11.56 -3.90
N GLU A 75 25.03 -11.53 -4.07
CA GLU A 75 25.76 -12.45 -4.94
C GLU A 75 26.85 -13.22 -4.15
N PRO A 76 27.08 -14.51 -4.48
CA PRO A 76 26.30 -15.32 -5.43
C PRO A 76 24.89 -15.65 -4.91
N ALA A 77 23.95 -15.92 -5.81
CA ALA A 77 22.62 -16.40 -5.45
C ALA A 77 22.67 -17.64 -4.53
N LEU A 78 21.84 -17.62 -3.47
CA LEU A 78 21.84 -18.66 -2.42
C LEU A 78 21.01 -19.90 -2.80
N THR A 79 20.24 -19.81 -3.88
CA THR A 79 19.33 -20.85 -4.36
C THR A 79 19.01 -20.62 -5.83
N GLU A 80 18.53 -21.65 -6.52
CA GLU A 80 17.95 -21.52 -7.87
C GLU A 80 16.42 -21.51 -7.84
N ASN A 81 15.81 -21.70 -6.67
CA ASN A 81 14.36 -21.66 -6.52
C ASN A 81 13.86 -20.21 -6.53
N ASP A 82 12.65 -19.99 -7.04
CA ASP A 82 11.98 -18.69 -6.96
C ASP A 82 11.72 -18.30 -5.50
N LEU A 83 11.90 -17.03 -5.19
CA LEU A 83 11.67 -16.44 -3.87
C LEU A 83 10.49 -15.47 -3.98
N GLN A 84 9.63 -15.42 -2.96
CA GLN A 84 8.38 -14.65 -3.00
C GLN A 84 8.08 -13.93 -1.68
N GLY A 85 7.91 -14.67 -0.59
CA GLY A 85 7.55 -14.06 0.70
C GLY A 85 8.73 -13.29 1.29
N VAL A 86 8.48 -12.11 1.84
CA VAL A 86 9.47 -11.30 2.57
C VAL A 86 8.78 -10.68 3.77
N THR A 87 9.33 -10.88 4.96
CA THR A 87 8.91 -10.16 6.17
C THR A 87 10.10 -9.86 7.06
N VAL A 88 9.88 -9.05 8.09
CA VAL A 88 10.85 -8.75 9.11
C VAL A 88 10.16 -8.74 10.47
N LEU A 89 10.79 -9.37 11.46
CA LEU A 89 10.41 -9.27 12.86
C LEU A 89 11.65 -8.90 13.66
N ASN A 90 11.57 -7.80 14.41
CA ASN A 90 12.72 -7.19 15.06
C ASN A 90 13.83 -6.90 14.04
N ASP A 91 15.01 -7.51 14.23
CA ASP A 91 16.16 -7.40 13.34
C ASP A 91 16.37 -8.66 12.50
N THR A 92 15.37 -9.53 12.33
CA THR A 92 15.46 -10.74 11.50
C THR A 92 14.54 -10.63 10.30
N TRP A 93 15.13 -10.57 9.10
CA TRP A 93 14.41 -10.68 7.84
C TRP A 93 14.29 -12.14 7.48
N VAL A 94 13.10 -12.53 7.03
CA VAL A 94 12.79 -13.87 6.56
C VAL A 94 12.30 -13.77 5.13
N VAL A 95 12.89 -14.57 4.26
CA VAL A 95 12.47 -14.74 2.86
C VAL A 95 12.04 -16.18 2.67
N THR A 96 10.90 -16.40 2.02
CA THR A 96 10.39 -17.74 1.69
C THR A 96 10.25 -17.92 0.18
N GLY A 97 10.30 -19.16 -0.29
CA GLY A 97 10.21 -19.46 -1.71
C GLY A 97 9.94 -20.92 -2.04
N GLY A 98 10.32 -21.29 -3.26
CA GLY A 98 10.07 -22.61 -3.84
C GLY A 98 10.74 -23.75 -3.07
N LYS A 99 10.09 -24.92 -3.10
CA LYS A 99 10.56 -26.15 -2.45
C LYS A 99 10.88 -25.96 -0.97
N GLY A 100 10.07 -25.18 -0.24
CA GLY A 100 10.28 -24.87 1.17
C GLY A 100 11.57 -24.10 1.49
N THR A 101 12.15 -23.39 0.51
CA THR A 101 13.35 -22.57 0.76
C THR A 101 13.02 -21.44 1.73
N VAL A 102 13.84 -21.29 2.77
CA VAL A 102 13.80 -20.14 3.69
C VAL A 102 15.18 -19.53 3.78
N LEU A 103 15.29 -18.20 3.65
CA LEU A 103 16.53 -17.46 3.86
C LEU A 103 16.32 -16.45 4.99
N THR A 104 17.31 -16.30 5.87
CA THR A 104 17.26 -15.30 6.95
C THR A 104 18.49 -14.42 6.96
N THR A 105 18.33 -13.17 7.36
CA THR A 105 19.44 -12.26 7.63
C THR A 105 19.11 -11.30 8.76
N LYS A 106 20.16 -10.74 9.37
CA LYS A 106 20.03 -9.60 10.30
C LYS A 106 20.54 -8.27 9.74
N ASP A 107 21.29 -8.32 8.65
CA ASP A 107 22.03 -7.17 8.15
C ASP A 107 22.01 -7.03 6.62
N GLY A 108 21.34 -7.93 5.90
CA GLY A 108 21.29 -7.95 4.43
C GLY A 108 22.58 -8.40 3.76
N LYS A 109 23.67 -8.61 4.52
CA LYS A 109 25.00 -8.93 4.00
C LYS A 109 25.31 -10.41 4.17
N LYS A 110 24.92 -10.99 5.31
CA LYS A 110 25.07 -12.41 5.60
C LYS A 110 23.71 -13.07 5.66
N TRP A 111 23.55 -14.09 4.85
CA TRP A 111 22.31 -14.84 4.73
C TRP A 111 22.54 -16.29 5.14
N ALA A 112 21.63 -16.83 5.94
CA ALA A 112 21.55 -18.25 6.25
C ALA A 112 20.40 -18.87 5.45
N LYS A 113 20.59 -20.11 4.99
CA LYS A 113 19.60 -20.88 4.24
C LYS A 113 19.09 -22.04 5.09
N TYR A 114 17.78 -22.19 5.14
CA TYR A 114 17.06 -23.24 5.84
C TYR A 114 16.06 -23.92 4.90
N GLN A 115 15.59 -25.08 5.34
CA GLN A 115 14.61 -25.90 4.63
C GLN A 115 13.40 -26.09 5.54
N ALA A 116 12.27 -25.52 5.14
CA ALA A 116 11.00 -25.75 5.79
C ALA A 116 10.46 -27.17 5.49
N PRO A 117 9.61 -27.75 6.36
CA PRO A 117 9.06 -29.10 6.20
C PRO A 117 7.92 -29.16 5.16
N THR A 118 8.19 -28.69 3.94
CA THR A 118 7.28 -28.75 2.79
C THR A 118 8.08 -28.89 1.49
N SER A 119 7.50 -29.57 0.51
CA SER A 119 8.04 -29.67 -0.84
C SER A 119 7.48 -28.62 -1.80
N GLY A 120 6.41 -27.92 -1.42
CA GLY A 120 5.75 -26.89 -2.21
C GLY A 120 6.40 -25.51 -2.09
N ILE A 121 5.84 -24.54 -2.79
CA ILE A 121 6.24 -23.14 -2.69
C ILE A 121 5.63 -22.49 -1.44
N LEU A 122 6.44 -21.76 -0.67
CA LEU A 122 5.98 -20.86 0.39
C LEU A 122 5.86 -19.43 -0.18
N THR A 123 4.65 -19.06 -0.58
CA THR A 123 4.36 -17.83 -1.35
C THR A 123 4.30 -16.57 -0.50
N SER A 124 4.03 -16.71 0.80
CA SER A 124 3.90 -15.57 1.70
C SER A 124 4.41 -15.93 3.08
N VAL A 125 5.03 -14.96 3.74
CA VAL A 125 5.40 -15.01 5.14
C VAL A 125 5.06 -13.65 5.75
N ASP A 126 4.58 -13.65 6.98
CA ASP A 126 4.37 -12.42 7.75
C ASP A 126 4.76 -12.59 9.22
N ALA A 127 5.02 -11.47 9.88
CA ALA A 127 5.32 -11.43 11.31
C ALA A 127 4.02 -11.26 12.10
N PHE A 128 3.83 -12.06 13.15
CA PHE A 128 2.64 -12.02 13.99
C PHE A 128 3.03 -12.24 15.45
N GLY A 129 2.77 -11.23 16.29
CA GLY A 129 3.27 -11.22 17.67
C GLY A 129 4.79 -11.33 17.70
N GLU A 130 5.29 -12.44 18.25
CA GLU A 130 6.72 -12.72 18.42
C GLU A 130 7.24 -13.83 17.49
N TYR A 131 6.48 -14.23 16.47
CA TYR A 131 6.86 -15.29 15.55
C TYR A 131 6.47 -14.98 14.10
N PHE A 132 6.88 -15.86 13.19
CA PHE A 132 6.59 -15.81 11.77
C PHE A 132 5.52 -16.82 11.40
N VAL A 133 4.69 -16.48 10.41
CA VAL A 133 3.71 -17.36 9.81
C VAL A 133 3.94 -17.40 8.31
N ALA A 134 4.19 -18.58 7.75
CA ALA A 134 4.35 -18.79 6.31
C ALA A 134 3.24 -19.68 5.76
N VAL A 135 2.81 -19.38 4.54
CA VAL A 135 1.75 -20.12 3.84
C VAL A 135 2.15 -20.44 2.41
N GLY A 136 1.49 -21.40 1.78
CA GLY A 136 1.82 -21.77 0.42
C GLY A 136 0.98 -22.88 -0.21
N GLU A 137 1.59 -23.59 -1.15
CA GLU A 137 0.98 -24.70 -1.88
C GLU A 137 0.52 -25.84 -0.97
N TYR A 138 -0.46 -26.61 -1.43
CA TYR A 138 -1.04 -27.76 -0.72
C TYR A 138 -1.62 -27.40 0.66
N GLY A 139 -2.13 -26.17 0.79
CA GLY A 139 -2.71 -25.66 2.03
C GLY A 139 -1.74 -25.60 3.20
N VAL A 140 -0.43 -25.51 2.96
CA VAL A 140 0.56 -25.48 4.03
C VAL A 140 0.45 -24.17 4.82
N ILE A 141 0.48 -24.30 6.14
CA ILE A 141 0.70 -23.21 7.08
C ILE A 141 1.82 -23.65 8.01
N LEU A 142 2.82 -22.80 8.18
CA LEU A 142 3.95 -23.03 9.07
C LEU A 142 4.11 -21.85 10.02
N THR A 143 4.49 -22.12 11.27
CA THR A 143 4.89 -21.11 12.24
C THR A 143 6.35 -21.29 12.64
N SER A 144 7.03 -20.20 12.95
CA SER A 144 8.44 -20.24 13.38
C SER A 144 8.76 -19.11 14.36
N PRO A 145 9.38 -19.39 15.52
CA PRO A 145 9.76 -18.34 16.46
C PRO A 145 10.99 -17.53 16.00
N ASP A 146 11.80 -18.05 15.08
CA ASP A 146 13.10 -17.47 14.73
C ASP A 146 13.38 -17.35 13.22
N GLY A 147 12.49 -17.89 12.38
CA GLY A 147 12.63 -17.94 10.92
C GLY A 147 13.49 -19.10 10.42
N ALA A 148 14.05 -19.92 11.32
CA ALA A 148 14.91 -21.06 11.00
C ALA A 148 14.21 -22.40 11.23
N GLU A 149 13.56 -22.57 12.38
CA GLU A 149 12.82 -23.78 12.74
C GLU A 149 11.32 -23.60 12.51
N TRP A 150 10.73 -24.44 11.68
CA TRP A 150 9.33 -24.29 11.23
C TRP A 150 8.48 -25.48 11.65
N THR A 151 7.32 -25.19 12.24
CA THR A 151 6.33 -26.19 12.67
C THR A 151 5.09 -26.09 11.79
N ARG A 152 4.60 -27.23 11.30
CA ARG A 152 3.39 -27.28 10.46
C ARG A 152 2.13 -27.18 11.29
N GLN A 153 1.21 -26.33 10.87
CA GLN A 153 -0.13 -26.16 11.43
C GLN A 153 -1.21 -26.76 10.52
N THR A 154 -2.35 -27.09 11.09
CA THR A 154 -3.49 -27.64 10.34
C THR A 154 -4.34 -26.51 9.76
N SER A 155 -4.44 -26.43 8.44
CA SER A 155 -5.22 -25.40 7.73
C SER A 155 -6.68 -25.80 7.45
N GLY A 156 -6.97 -27.11 7.45
CA GLY A 156 -8.28 -27.65 7.06
C GLY A 156 -8.57 -27.59 5.55
N THR A 157 -7.57 -27.34 4.71
CA THR A 157 -7.71 -27.29 3.25
C THR A 157 -6.45 -27.78 2.55
N GLU A 158 -6.59 -28.28 1.33
CA GLU A 158 -5.46 -28.60 0.42
C GLU A 158 -5.28 -27.53 -0.66
N GLN A 159 -6.19 -26.55 -0.73
CA GLN A 159 -6.10 -25.44 -1.67
C GLN A 159 -4.86 -24.60 -1.39
N TRP A 160 -4.24 -24.05 -2.43
CA TRP A 160 -3.10 -23.15 -2.27
C TRP A 160 -3.50 -21.90 -1.48
N ILE A 161 -2.86 -21.68 -0.33
CA ILE A 161 -2.98 -20.45 0.44
C ILE A 161 -1.91 -19.48 -0.08
N TYR A 162 -2.35 -18.48 -0.84
CA TYR A 162 -1.44 -17.62 -1.61
C TYR A 162 -0.81 -16.52 -0.74
N ARG A 163 -1.59 -15.93 0.17
CA ARG A 163 -1.15 -14.80 0.99
C ARG A 163 -1.61 -14.94 2.43
N VAL A 164 -0.76 -14.52 3.36
CA VAL A 164 -1.09 -14.33 4.78
C VAL A 164 -0.70 -12.91 5.19
N ARG A 165 -1.54 -12.28 6.00
CA ARG A 165 -1.33 -10.94 6.55
C ARG A 165 -1.71 -10.91 8.03
N ALA A 166 -0.87 -10.25 8.83
CA ALA A 166 -1.14 -9.94 10.22
C ALA A 166 -1.75 -8.54 10.39
N PHE A 167 -2.78 -8.44 11.22
CA PHE A 167 -3.47 -7.20 11.57
C PHE A 167 -3.63 -7.10 13.09
N GLY A 168 -2.58 -6.69 13.78
CA GLY A 168 -2.56 -6.71 15.25
C GLY A 168 -2.59 -8.15 15.76
N ASP A 169 -3.70 -8.54 16.38
CA ASP A 169 -3.97 -9.86 16.96
C ASP A 169 -4.75 -10.80 16.01
N GLN A 170 -4.96 -10.39 14.76
CA GLN A 170 -5.72 -11.17 13.78
C GLN A 170 -4.87 -11.50 12.54
N LEU A 171 -4.75 -12.79 12.22
CA LEU A 171 -4.23 -13.28 10.95
C LEU A 171 -5.37 -13.53 9.97
N VAL A 172 -5.14 -13.17 8.71
CA VAL A 172 -6.03 -13.51 7.59
C VAL A 172 -5.20 -14.09 6.45
N ALA A 173 -5.59 -15.28 5.98
CA ALA A 173 -4.96 -15.94 4.86
C ALA A 173 -5.96 -16.14 3.72
N VAL A 174 -5.53 -15.88 2.49
CA VAL A 174 -6.36 -15.94 1.29
C VAL A 174 -5.68 -16.72 0.17
N GLY A 175 -6.46 -17.33 -0.74
CA GLY A 175 -5.86 -18.07 -1.84
C GLY A 175 -6.84 -18.69 -2.84
N GLN A 176 -6.43 -19.83 -3.37
CA GLN A 176 -7.11 -20.58 -4.42
C GLN A 176 -8.54 -20.96 -4.03
N ALA A 177 -9.42 -21.03 -5.03
CA ALA A 177 -10.81 -21.47 -4.90
C ALA A 177 -11.62 -20.68 -3.84
N GLY A 178 -11.36 -19.37 -3.73
CA GLY A 178 -12.04 -18.51 -2.76
C GLY A 178 -11.66 -18.77 -1.30
N THR A 179 -10.50 -19.40 -1.04
CA THR A 179 -10.07 -19.72 0.32
C THR A 179 -9.87 -18.45 1.13
N ILE A 180 -10.55 -18.35 2.27
CA ILE A 180 -10.29 -17.38 3.35
C ILE A 180 -10.17 -18.17 4.65
N LEU A 181 -9.06 -18.00 5.36
CA LEU A 181 -8.83 -18.55 6.69
C LEU A 181 -8.51 -17.40 7.65
N THR A 182 -8.98 -17.49 8.89
CA THR A 182 -8.70 -16.53 9.96
C THR A 182 -8.14 -17.24 11.18
N SER A 183 -7.20 -16.61 11.89
CA SER A 183 -6.64 -17.14 13.12
C SER A 183 -6.28 -16.01 14.08
N ALA A 184 -6.47 -16.22 15.39
CA ALA A 184 -6.07 -15.28 16.44
C ALA A 184 -4.72 -15.67 17.09
N ASP A 185 -4.20 -16.85 16.79
CA ASP A 185 -3.04 -17.47 17.45
C ASP A 185 -2.04 -18.10 16.46
N GLY A 186 -2.29 -18.04 15.15
CA GLY A 186 -1.45 -18.64 14.11
C GLY A 186 -1.42 -20.17 14.09
N GLU A 187 -2.07 -20.85 15.04
CA GLU A 187 -2.08 -22.31 15.20
C GLU A 187 -3.45 -22.89 14.84
N THR A 188 -4.52 -22.27 15.34
CA THR A 188 -5.91 -22.64 15.09
C THR A 188 -6.47 -21.78 13.97
N TRP A 189 -6.85 -22.42 12.86
CA TRP A 189 -7.36 -21.73 11.68
C TRP A 189 -8.83 -22.06 11.43
N VAL A 190 -9.63 -21.02 11.19
CA VAL A 190 -11.06 -21.13 10.90
C VAL A 190 -11.29 -20.75 9.43
N ARG A 191 -11.93 -21.65 8.67
CA ARG A 191 -12.34 -21.36 7.29
C ARG A 191 -13.56 -20.44 7.29
N ARG A 192 -13.50 -19.39 6.46
CA ARG A 192 -14.58 -18.44 6.23
C ARG A 192 -15.14 -18.60 4.81
N ASP A 193 -16.46 -18.52 4.69
CA ASP A 193 -17.09 -18.57 3.37
C ASP A 193 -16.93 -17.22 2.67
N SER A 194 -16.30 -17.23 1.50
CA SER A 194 -16.07 -16.03 0.69
C SER A 194 -17.22 -15.75 -0.29
N GLY A 195 -18.13 -16.72 -0.50
CA GLY A 195 -19.18 -16.62 -1.51
C GLY A 195 -18.68 -16.67 -2.96
N THR A 196 -17.43 -17.04 -3.20
CA THR A 196 -16.82 -17.12 -4.54
C THR A 196 -15.84 -18.29 -4.65
N SER A 197 -15.57 -18.73 -5.87
CA SER A 197 -14.51 -19.70 -6.19
C SER A 197 -13.32 -19.06 -6.89
N GLN A 198 -13.31 -17.73 -7.04
CA GLN A 198 -12.20 -17.00 -7.67
C GLN A 198 -10.94 -17.08 -6.83
N TRP A 199 -9.78 -16.99 -7.47
CA TRP A 199 -8.50 -16.91 -6.77
C TRP A 199 -8.39 -15.58 -6.02
N LEU A 200 -8.08 -15.61 -4.73
CA LEU A 200 -7.91 -14.43 -3.89
C LEU A 200 -6.41 -14.17 -3.68
N ASN A 201 -5.98 -12.94 -3.92
CA ASN A 201 -4.55 -12.59 -4.03
C ASN A 201 -4.02 -11.77 -2.84
N ASP A 202 -4.83 -10.89 -2.23
CA ASP A 202 -4.41 -10.10 -1.08
C ASP A 202 -5.60 -9.67 -0.22
N VAL A 203 -5.29 -9.29 1.01
CA VAL A 203 -6.24 -8.82 2.01
C VAL A 203 -5.69 -7.58 2.72
N THR A 204 -6.57 -6.62 3.02
CA THR A 204 -6.24 -5.45 3.81
C THR A 204 -7.44 -4.97 4.62
N ARG A 205 -7.22 -4.02 5.53
CA ARG A 205 -8.28 -3.40 6.35
C ARG A 205 -8.20 -1.89 6.26
N VAL A 206 -9.33 -1.23 5.97
CA VAL A 206 -9.42 0.23 5.92
C VAL A 206 -10.53 0.68 6.87
N GLY A 207 -10.16 1.40 7.94
CA GLY A 207 -11.07 1.63 9.05
C GLY A 207 -11.51 0.30 9.66
N ASP A 208 -12.82 0.13 9.79
CA ASP A 208 -13.46 -1.08 10.34
C ASP A 208 -13.85 -2.10 9.25
N MET A 209 -13.52 -1.83 7.98
CA MET A 209 -13.90 -2.68 6.85
C MET A 209 -12.71 -3.45 6.29
N TRP A 210 -12.90 -4.74 6.10
CA TRP A 210 -11.96 -5.65 5.46
C TRP A 210 -12.18 -5.68 3.95
N PHE A 211 -11.08 -5.81 3.20
CA PHE A 211 -11.08 -5.90 1.75
C PHE A 211 -10.21 -7.06 1.32
N VAL A 212 -10.74 -7.91 0.44
CA VAL A 212 -9.98 -8.94 -0.26
C VAL A 212 -10.05 -8.67 -1.75
N VAL A 213 -8.91 -8.75 -2.43
CA VAL A 213 -8.81 -8.58 -3.88
C VAL A 213 -8.32 -9.86 -4.55
N GLY A 214 -8.69 -10.09 -5.80
CA GLY A 214 -8.36 -11.33 -6.48
C GLY A 214 -8.42 -11.29 -8.00
N ALA A 215 -8.44 -12.49 -8.58
CA ALA A 215 -8.53 -12.69 -10.02
C ALA A 215 -9.80 -12.08 -10.62
N ASN A 216 -9.73 -11.71 -11.89
CA ASN A 216 -10.84 -11.15 -12.66
C ASN A 216 -11.48 -9.91 -11.99
N GLY A 217 -10.68 -9.08 -11.32
CA GLY A 217 -11.13 -7.87 -10.64
C GLY A 217 -12.03 -8.12 -9.43
N THR A 218 -12.00 -9.33 -8.84
CA THR A 218 -12.78 -9.69 -7.66
C THR A 218 -12.42 -8.79 -6.49
N VAL A 219 -13.44 -8.18 -5.86
CA VAL A 219 -13.31 -7.46 -4.59
C VAL A 219 -14.38 -7.95 -3.62
N LEU A 220 -13.97 -8.42 -2.45
CA LEU A 220 -14.84 -8.79 -1.35
C LEU A 220 -14.67 -7.80 -0.20
N THR A 221 -15.76 -7.55 0.54
CA THR A 221 -15.74 -6.75 1.76
C THR A 221 -16.38 -7.48 2.92
N SER A 222 -15.89 -7.24 4.12
CA SER A 222 -16.50 -7.76 5.34
C SER A 222 -16.33 -6.76 6.50
N PRO A 223 -17.34 -6.54 7.35
CA PRO A 223 -17.20 -5.74 8.56
C PRO A 223 -16.58 -6.54 9.73
N ASP A 224 -16.56 -7.87 9.66
CA ASP A 224 -16.34 -8.75 10.82
C ASP A 224 -15.41 -9.95 10.55
N LEU A 225 -14.89 -10.10 9.32
CA LEU A 225 -14.16 -11.28 8.79
C LEU A 225 -14.98 -12.57 8.68
N GLU A 226 -16.25 -12.56 9.04
CA GLU A 226 -17.12 -13.74 8.98
C GLU A 226 -18.07 -13.66 7.79
N SER A 227 -18.70 -12.51 7.62
CA SER A 227 -19.69 -12.24 6.59
C SER A 227 -19.06 -11.50 5.42
N TRP A 228 -18.80 -12.21 4.32
CA TRP A 228 -18.19 -11.64 3.12
C TRP A 228 -19.24 -11.27 2.08
N GLN A 229 -19.07 -10.09 1.48
CA GLN A 229 -19.92 -9.59 0.40
C GLN A 229 -19.05 -9.26 -0.82
N SER A 230 -19.44 -9.78 -1.99
CA SER A 230 -18.83 -9.38 -3.26
C SER A 230 -19.29 -7.98 -3.66
N LYS A 231 -18.34 -7.12 -4.04
CA LYS A 231 -18.60 -5.80 -4.65
C LYS A 231 -18.62 -5.84 -6.18
N GLY A 232 -18.55 -7.05 -6.77
CA GLY A 232 -18.51 -7.23 -8.22
C GLY A 232 -17.12 -7.05 -8.82
N VAL A 233 -17.08 -6.88 -10.13
CA VAL A 233 -15.85 -6.76 -10.93
C VAL A 233 -15.62 -5.30 -11.27
N ILE A 234 -14.54 -4.72 -10.75
CA ILE A 234 -14.24 -3.29 -10.97
C ILE A 234 -13.53 -3.06 -12.31
N THR A 235 -12.63 -3.96 -12.71
CA THR A 235 -11.72 -3.73 -13.85
C THR A 235 -11.66 -4.89 -14.86
N GLY A 236 -12.25 -6.05 -14.55
CA GLY A 236 -12.09 -7.30 -15.33
C GLY A 236 -10.69 -7.92 -15.23
N LEU A 237 -9.67 -7.13 -14.90
CA LEU A 237 -8.28 -7.53 -14.73
C LEU A 237 -7.99 -7.99 -13.29
N SER A 238 -7.12 -8.98 -13.12
CA SER A 238 -6.71 -9.49 -11.82
C SER A 238 -5.99 -8.42 -10.98
N LEU A 239 -6.37 -8.34 -9.71
CA LEU A 239 -5.72 -7.51 -8.69
C LEU A 239 -4.81 -8.39 -7.84
N TYR A 240 -3.54 -8.01 -7.66
CA TYR A 240 -2.50 -8.82 -7.00
C TYR A 240 -2.06 -8.30 -5.63
N GLY A 241 -2.29 -7.02 -5.36
CA GLY A 241 -1.92 -6.40 -4.10
C GLY A 241 -3.02 -5.49 -3.58
N ALA A 242 -3.16 -5.44 -2.26
CA ALA A 242 -4.01 -4.48 -1.57
C ALA A 242 -3.28 -3.92 -0.35
N LEU A 243 -3.31 -2.60 -0.21
CA LEU A 243 -2.70 -1.88 0.90
C LEU A 243 -3.68 -0.84 1.42
N ALA A 244 -3.67 -0.65 2.74
CA ALA A 244 -4.37 0.43 3.40
C ALA A 244 -3.37 1.43 3.97
N SER A 245 -3.64 2.72 3.77
CA SER A 245 -2.93 3.78 4.47
C SER A 245 -3.85 4.99 4.62
N ASP A 246 -3.94 5.54 5.83
CA ASP A 246 -4.63 6.81 6.09
C ASP A 246 -6.08 6.85 5.52
N GLY A 247 -6.83 5.78 5.82
CA GLY A 247 -8.23 5.62 5.40
C GLY A 247 -8.43 5.35 3.90
N GLN A 248 -7.35 5.20 3.13
CA GLN A 248 -7.37 4.92 1.70
C GLN A 248 -7.06 3.45 1.44
N LEU A 249 -7.82 2.85 0.52
CA LEU A 249 -7.51 1.59 -0.14
C LEU A 249 -6.70 1.86 -1.40
N LEU A 250 -5.55 1.21 -1.53
CA LEU A 250 -4.78 1.11 -2.76
C LEU A 250 -4.77 -0.36 -3.21
N SER A 251 -5.02 -0.62 -4.49
CA SER A 251 -4.86 -1.95 -5.08
C SER A 251 -4.13 -1.86 -6.40
N VAL A 252 -3.24 -2.83 -6.63
CA VAL A 252 -2.45 -2.94 -7.86
C VAL A 252 -2.76 -4.26 -8.56
N GLY A 253 -2.68 -4.27 -9.88
CA GLY A 253 -3.07 -5.45 -10.66
C GLY A 253 -2.32 -5.62 -11.97
N LEU A 254 -2.85 -6.52 -12.79
CA LEU A 254 -2.34 -6.83 -14.12
C LEU A 254 -2.26 -5.57 -15.00
N GLU A 255 -1.26 -5.52 -15.88
CA GLU A 255 -1.02 -4.40 -16.82
C GLU A 255 -0.78 -3.05 -16.13
N GLY A 256 -0.30 -3.07 -14.89
CA GLY A 256 0.07 -1.85 -14.16
C GLY A 256 -1.12 -1.05 -13.64
N ILE A 257 -2.32 -1.66 -13.57
CA ILE A 257 -3.49 -0.96 -13.03
C ILE A 257 -3.26 -0.61 -11.55
N ILE A 258 -3.54 0.64 -11.20
CA ILE A 258 -3.52 1.14 -9.82
C ILE A 258 -4.88 1.73 -9.52
N LEU A 259 -5.59 1.12 -8.58
CA LEU A 259 -6.88 1.58 -8.07
C LEU A 259 -6.69 2.23 -6.71
N ARG A 260 -7.27 3.41 -6.52
CA ARG A 260 -7.27 4.13 -5.24
C ARG A 260 -8.68 4.52 -4.84
N LYS A 261 -9.02 4.36 -3.57
CA LYS A 261 -10.31 4.80 -3.03
C LYS A 261 -10.15 5.27 -1.58
N GLN A 262 -10.54 6.51 -1.28
CA GLN A 262 -10.71 6.95 0.09
C GLN A 262 -11.97 6.26 0.66
N VAL A 263 -11.79 5.35 1.62
CA VAL A 263 -12.88 4.58 2.24
C VAL A 263 -13.36 5.30 3.50
N VAL A 264 -12.42 5.72 4.35
CA VAL A 264 -12.73 6.56 5.52
C VAL A 264 -12.61 8.02 5.09
N PRO A 265 -13.71 8.80 5.04
CA PRO A 265 -13.65 10.20 4.63
C PRO A 265 -12.70 11.00 5.53
N ARG A 266 -11.85 11.82 4.91
CA ARG A 266 -10.99 12.75 5.67
C ARG A 266 -11.83 13.95 6.05
N SER A 267 -12.00 14.16 7.36
CA SER A 267 -13.03 15.06 7.89
C SER A 267 -12.70 16.55 7.80
N THR A 268 -11.48 16.93 7.43
CA THR A 268 -11.06 18.35 7.49
C THR A 268 -10.11 18.72 6.34
N PRO A 269 -10.54 19.57 5.37
CA PRO A 269 -9.59 20.41 4.65
C PRO A 269 -9.02 21.45 5.63
N ILE A 270 -7.74 21.76 5.50
CA ILE A 270 -7.03 22.75 6.32
C ILE A 270 -6.96 24.05 5.52
N LEU A 271 -7.61 25.13 5.98
CA LEU A 271 -7.30 26.47 5.50
C LEU A 271 -5.89 26.83 5.99
N ILE A 272 -4.91 26.88 5.09
CA ILE A 272 -3.54 27.23 5.43
C ILE A 272 -3.43 28.74 5.57
N ARG A 273 -4.04 29.46 4.63
CA ARG A 273 -3.87 30.90 4.49
C ARG A 273 -5.14 31.53 3.95
N TRP A 274 -5.49 32.66 4.52
CA TRP A 274 -6.46 33.58 3.96
C TRP A 274 -5.84 34.97 3.98
N ASP A 275 -5.73 35.58 2.80
CA ASP A 275 -5.35 36.97 2.65
C ASP A 275 -6.51 37.76 2.06
N ARG A 276 -6.66 39.00 2.52
CA ARG A 276 -7.64 39.94 2.00
C ARG A 276 -6.96 41.24 1.62
N SER A 277 -7.21 41.72 0.41
CA SER A 277 -6.66 42.98 -0.11
C SER A 277 -7.78 43.85 -0.70
N ALA A 278 -7.58 45.17 -0.67
CA ALA A 278 -8.50 46.11 -1.30
C ALA A 278 -8.33 46.08 -2.84
N GLY A 279 -9.45 46.02 -3.56
CA GLY A 279 -9.49 46.11 -5.02
C GLY A 279 -9.62 47.56 -5.50
N GLU A 280 -9.22 47.81 -6.75
CA GLU A 280 -9.28 49.15 -7.37
C GLU A 280 -10.71 49.68 -7.53
N ASP A 281 -11.71 48.80 -7.52
CA ASP A 281 -13.14 49.12 -7.68
C ASP A 281 -13.88 49.39 -6.35
N GLY A 282 -13.12 49.52 -5.25
CA GLY A 282 -13.66 49.67 -3.90
C GLY A 282 -14.19 48.36 -3.29
N GLY A 283 -13.99 47.22 -3.96
CA GLY A 283 -14.20 45.89 -3.41
C GLY A 283 -13.00 45.36 -2.63
N PHE A 284 -13.09 44.09 -2.25
CA PHE A 284 -12.04 43.33 -1.60
C PHE A 284 -11.81 42.02 -2.36
N ASN A 285 -10.55 41.67 -2.57
CA ASN A 285 -10.13 40.37 -3.10
C ASN A 285 -9.76 39.48 -1.92
N ASN A 286 -10.34 38.29 -1.83
CA ASN A 286 -9.93 37.27 -0.88
C ASN A 286 -9.19 36.16 -1.63
N GLN A 287 -8.01 35.80 -1.14
CA GLN A 287 -7.25 34.65 -1.60
C GLN A 287 -7.23 33.61 -0.48
N PHE A 288 -7.69 32.41 -0.80
CA PHE A 288 -7.72 31.27 0.09
C PHE A 288 -6.75 30.21 -0.41
N VAL A 289 -5.94 29.68 0.50
CA VAL A 289 -5.08 28.53 0.23
C VAL A 289 -5.52 27.40 1.15
N PHE A 290 -6.08 26.36 0.55
CA PHE A 290 -6.46 25.14 1.25
C PHE A 290 -5.39 24.08 1.04
N ARG A 291 -5.21 23.25 2.06
CA ARG A 291 -4.54 21.96 1.93
C ARG A 291 -5.42 20.85 2.42
N GLY A 292 -5.47 19.80 1.64
CA GLY A 292 -6.19 18.58 1.97
C GLY A 292 -5.66 17.46 1.10
N PHE A 293 -6.55 16.56 0.71
CA PHE A 293 -6.16 15.38 -0.05
C PHE A 293 -6.80 15.34 -1.43
N PRO A 294 -6.12 14.77 -2.43
CA PRO A 294 -6.69 14.61 -3.76
C PRO A 294 -8.05 13.88 -3.70
N GLY A 295 -9.07 14.43 -4.37
CA GLY A 295 -10.45 13.93 -4.39
C GLY A 295 -11.34 14.43 -3.25
N GLN A 296 -10.83 15.27 -2.35
CA GLN A 296 -11.65 15.85 -1.28
C GLN A 296 -12.48 17.03 -1.80
N ARG A 297 -13.80 16.99 -1.56
CA ARG A 297 -14.76 18.02 -1.99
C ARG A 297 -15.34 18.76 -0.79
N PHE A 298 -15.49 20.07 -0.91
CA PHE A 298 -16.05 20.92 0.16
C PHE A 298 -16.69 22.18 -0.42
N THR A 299 -17.63 22.78 0.33
CA THR A 299 -18.13 24.12 0.03
C THR A 299 -17.34 25.16 0.81
N LEU A 300 -17.09 26.33 0.20
CA LEU A 300 -16.59 27.50 0.92
C LEU A 300 -17.78 28.42 1.24
N ASP A 301 -18.47 28.14 2.34
CA ASP A 301 -19.61 28.94 2.77
C ASP A 301 -19.15 30.29 3.29
N ARG A 302 -20.03 31.29 3.12
CA ARG A 302 -19.82 32.64 3.65
C ARG A 302 -20.95 33.04 4.60
N SER A 303 -20.64 33.94 5.51
CA SER A 303 -21.62 34.54 6.40
C SER A 303 -21.27 36.01 6.69
N PRO A 304 -22.24 36.93 6.67
CA PRO A 304 -22.00 38.30 7.09
C PRO A 304 -21.91 38.46 8.63
N ASP A 305 -22.47 37.52 9.39
CA ASP A 305 -22.77 37.70 10.82
C ASP A 305 -22.50 36.48 11.71
N LEU A 306 -21.92 35.41 11.17
CA LEU A 306 -21.72 34.08 11.79
C LEU A 306 -23.01 33.29 12.08
N ILE A 307 -24.19 33.84 11.79
CA ILE A 307 -25.49 33.21 12.06
C ILE A 307 -26.10 32.69 10.76
N GLN A 308 -26.24 33.55 9.76
CA GLN A 308 -26.77 33.19 8.45
C GLN A 308 -25.62 32.76 7.54
N TRP A 309 -25.65 31.49 7.10
CA TRP A 309 -24.63 30.94 6.22
C TRP A 309 -25.21 30.71 4.83
N GLU A 310 -24.54 31.27 3.83
CA GLU A 310 -24.81 31.03 2.42
C GLU A 310 -23.80 30.01 1.90
N THR A 311 -24.31 28.91 1.32
CA THR A 311 -23.48 27.91 0.67
C THR A 311 -22.76 28.54 -0.52
N GLY A 312 -21.42 28.46 -0.50
CA GLY A 312 -20.59 28.98 -1.58
C GLY A 312 -20.27 27.92 -2.64
N PRO A 313 -19.23 28.15 -3.45
CA PRO A 313 -18.85 27.20 -4.49
C PRO A 313 -18.41 25.86 -3.91
N GLU A 314 -18.71 24.79 -4.63
CA GLU A 314 -18.09 23.48 -4.43
C GLU A 314 -16.67 23.50 -5.01
N LEU A 315 -15.70 23.15 -4.16
CA LEU A 315 -14.27 23.10 -4.46
C LEU A 315 -13.79 21.66 -4.30
N GLU A 316 -12.93 21.22 -5.22
CA GLU A 316 -12.33 19.88 -5.21
C GLU A 316 -10.81 20.01 -5.26
N LEU A 317 -10.12 19.36 -4.31
CA LEU A 317 -8.67 19.22 -4.35
C LEU A 317 -8.31 18.16 -5.39
N ILE A 318 -7.94 18.56 -6.60
CA ILE A 318 -7.69 17.62 -7.72
C ILE A 318 -6.21 17.23 -7.81
N ASP A 319 -5.31 18.10 -7.34
CA ASP A 319 -3.87 17.93 -7.51
C ASP A 319 -3.24 16.93 -6.54
N GLY A 320 -2.08 16.37 -6.92
CA GLY A 320 -1.31 15.45 -6.08
C GLY A 320 -0.59 16.12 -4.91
N ALA A 321 -0.40 17.44 -4.96
CA ALA A 321 0.21 18.21 -3.88
C ALA A 321 -0.75 18.43 -2.70
N GLY A 322 -2.06 18.26 -2.95
CA GLY A 322 -3.12 18.48 -1.99
C GLY A 322 -3.30 19.96 -1.67
N VAL A 323 -3.02 20.87 -2.60
CA VAL A 323 -3.16 22.32 -2.41
C VAL A 323 -4.16 22.89 -3.40
N LEU A 324 -5.07 23.72 -2.93
CA LEU A 324 -6.02 24.43 -3.77
C LEU A 324 -6.00 25.91 -3.42
N GLU A 325 -5.74 26.74 -4.43
CA GLU A 325 -5.91 28.18 -4.35
C GLU A 325 -7.27 28.56 -4.92
N TYR A 326 -8.03 29.35 -4.16
CA TYR A 326 -9.31 29.89 -4.58
C TYR A 326 -9.34 31.39 -4.28
N THR A 327 -9.82 32.16 -5.26
CA THR A 327 -9.95 33.61 -5.13
C THR A 327 -11.39 34.02 -5.39
N ASN A 328 -11.92 34.92 -4.57
CA ASN A 328 -13.17 35.60 -4.85
C ASN A 328 -13.05 37.11 -4.62
N THR A 329 -14.02 37.85 -5.12
CA THR A 329 -14.15 39.28 -4.89
C THR A 329 -15.49 39.58 -4.20
N THR A 330 -15.49 40.54 -3.29
CA THR A 330 -16.64 40.92 -2.49
C THR A 330 -16.66 42.42 -2.23
N LYS A 331 -17.83 43.02 -2.05
CA LYS A 331 -17.98 44.42 -1.62
C LYS A 331 -18.38 44.56 -0.16
N ALA A 332 -18.63 43.45 0.54
CA ALA A 332 -19.00 43.48 1.94
C ALA A 332 -17.78 43.84 2.82
N PRO A 333 -17.91 44.75 3.79
CA PRO A 333 -16.79 45.19 4.63
C PRO A 333 -16.34 44.13 5.65
N HIS A 334 -17.26 43.26 6.07
CA HIS A 334 -17.01 42.17 7.01
C HIS A 334 -17.71 40.90 6.54
N GLU A 335 -16.97 39.80 6.50
CA GLU A 335 -17.48 38.47 6.15
C GLU A 335 -16.67 37.41 6.88
N PHE A 336 -17.32 36.28 7.13
CA PHE A 336 -16.76 35.08 7.71
C PHE A 336 -16.87 33.95 6.72
N TYR A 337 -15.90 33.04 6.77
CA TYR A 337 -15.81 31.91 5.85
C TYR A 337 -15.65 30.61 6.63
N ARG A 338 -16.25 29.53 6.14
CA ARG A 338 -15.98 28.17 6.63
C ARG A 338 -15.94 27.19 5.47
N ALA A 339 -15.09 26.19 5.59
CA ALA A 339 -15.13 25.04 4.68
C ALA A 339 -16.05 23.96 5.27
N GLN A 340 -17.01 23.47 4.49
CA GLN A 340 -17.84 22.31 4.86
C GLN A 340 -17.58 21.15 3.92
N LEU A 341 -17.19 20.00 4.46
CA LEU A 341 -16.95 18.79 3.66
C LEU A 341 -18.24 18.31 3.01
N ILE A 342 -18.18 18.00 1.72
CA ILE A 342 -19.24 17.30 1.00
C ILE A 342 -18.96 15.80 1.12
N ARG A 343 -19.92 15.07 1.71
CA ARG A 343 -19.79 13.63 1.99
C ARG A 343 -20.16 12.76 0.79
#